data_AF-A0A7J4VA60-F1
#
_entry.id   AF-A0A7J4VA60-F1
#
_cell.length_a   1.000
_cell.length_b   1.000
_cell.length_c   1.000
_cell.angle_alpha   90.00
_cell.angle_beta   90.00
_cell.angle_gamma   90.00
#
_symmetry.space_group_name_H-M   'P 1'
#
loop_
_entity.id
_entity.type
_entity.pdbx_description
1 polymer ?
#
loop_
_entity_poly.entity_id
_entity_poly.type
_entity_poly.pdbx_seq_one_letter_code
_entity_poly.pdbx_strand_id
1 'polypeptide(L)'
;MNFGSVITDTLAIRLTDRLNGEAVFDTIIRKPVPGFRDSLSVRIPVKNRLGAHTVKAVLNSDSRVDEIYSNDNEVETSFIVSSSASRDYLRYSFENSVKDFLYFINPQLKPQTESLTVQISDNLLMNGATEITAPFDSFYTKISLTSLQQN
;
A
#
# COMPACT_ATOMS: atom_id res chain seq x y z
N MET A 1 45.81 -15.83 -26.43
CA MET A 1 45.84 -14.53 -25.72
C MET A 1 44.42 -14.25 -25.23
N ASN A 2 44.21 -14.19 -23.92
CA ASN A 2 42.96 -13.74 -23.32
C ASN A 2 43.04 -12.21 -23.25
N PHE A 3 42.14 -11.50 -23.92
CA PHE A 3 42.19 -10.04 -24.07
C PHE A 3 41.70 -9.25 -22.85
N GLY A 4 41.47 -9.89 -21.71
CA GLY A 4 41.12 -9.18 -20.47
C GLY A 4 39.80 -8.40 -20.53
N SER A 5 38.99 -8.60 -21.57
CA SER A 5 37.66 -8.03 -21.69
C SER A 5 36.71 -8.84 -20.80
N VAL A 6 36.52 -8.35 -19.58
CA VAL A 6 35.43 -8.78 -18.70
C VAL A 6 34.12 -8.60 -19.48
N ILE A 7 33.43 -9.70 -19.76
CA ILE A 7 32.07 -9.65 -20.27
C ILE A 7 31.30 -8.86 -19.23
N THR A 8 30.71 -7.73 -19.61
CA THR A 8 29.90 -6.93 -18.69
C THR A 8 28.64 -7.72 -18.38
N ASP A 9 28.73 -8.61 -17.38
CA ASP A 9 27.59 -9.40 -16.98
C ASP A 9 26.59 -8.49 -16.27
N THR A 10 25.30 -8.74 -16.52
CA THR A 10 24.22 -7.95 -15.95
C THR A 10 23.55 -8.75 -14.86
N LEU A 11 23.49 -8.17 -13.67
CA LEU A 11 22.77 -8.71 -12.53
C LEU A 11 21.26 -8.52 -12.73
N ALA A 12 20.48 -9.60 -12.61
CA ALA A 12 19.02 -9.53 -12.59
C ALA A 12 18.51 -9.24 -11.17
N ILE A 13 17.92 -8.07 -10.98
CA ILE A 13 17.31 -7.63 -9.73
C ILE A 13 15.80 -7.75 -9.87
N ARG A 14 15.18 -8.67 -9.14
CA ARG A 14 13.71 -8.78 -9.10
C ARG A 14 13.16 -7.98 -7.94
N LEU A 15 12.17 -7.14 -8.21
CA LEU A 15 11.45 -6.36 -7.23
C LEU A 15 9.99 -6.76 -7.25
N THR A 16 9.48 -7.16 -6.09
CA THR A 16 8.08 -7.54 -5.92
C THR A 16 7.47 -6.74 -4.78
N ASP A 17 6.38 -6.05 -5.05
CA ASP A 17 5.53 -5.38 -4.05
C ASP A 17 4.29 -6.24 -3.81
N ARG A 18 4.02 -6.54 -2.55
CA ARG A 18 2.85 -7.28 -2.10
C ARG A 18 1.95 -6.39 -1.25
N LEU A 19 0.69 -6.24 -1.65
CA LEU A 19 -0.37 -5.65 -0.83
C LEU A 19 -1.20 -6.79 -0.25
N ASN A 20 -1.29 -6.89 1.08
CA ASN A 20 -2.03 -7.96 1.77
C ASN A 20 -1.62 -9.39 1.30
N GLY A 21 -0.34 -9.60 0.97
CA GLY A 21 0.21 -10.88 0.49
C GLY A 21 0.07 -11.13 -1.02
N GLU A 22 -0.74 -10.35 -1.74
CA GLU A 22 -0.90 -10.45 -3.19
C GLU A 22 0.14 -9.60 -3.91
N ALA A 23 0.83 -10.16 -4.91
CA ALA A 23 1.77 -9.42 -5.74
C ALA A 23 1.03 -8.42 -6.63
N VAL A 24 1.10 -7.13 -6.27
CA VAL A 24 0.45 -6.03 -7.00
C VAL A 24 1.38 -5.31 -7.96
N PHE A 25 2.69 -5.59 -7.85
CA PHE A 25 3.72 -5.15 -8.77
C PHE A 25 4.91 -6.12 -8.74
N ASP A 26 5.39 -6.49 -9.92
CA ASP A 26 6.55 -7.38 -10.10
C ASP A 26 7.35 -6.90 -11.31
N THR A 27 8.65 -6.73 -11.13
CA THR A 27 9.53 -6.28 -12.20
C THR A 27 10.91 -6.88 -12.06
N ILE A 28 11.58 -7.10 -13.19
CA ILE A 28 12.97 -7.52 -13.26
C ILE A 28 13.76 -6.41 -13.95
N ILE A 29 14.79 -5.94 -13.25
CA ILE A 29 15.69 -4.90 -13.73
C ILE A 29 17.06 -5.53 -13.92
N ARG A 30 17.65 -5.34 -15.09
CA ARG A 30 19.02 -5.78 -15.37
C ARG A 30 19.96 -4.60 -15.34
N LYS A 31 21.01 -4.69 -14.53
CA LYS A 31 22.09 -3.69 -14.47
C LYS A 31 23.46 -4.35 -14.51
N PRO A 32 24.47 -3.73 -15.14
CA PRO A 32 25.86 -4.15 -15.00
C PRO A 32 26.26 -4.30 -13.53
N VAL A 33 27.07 -5.31 -13.21
CA VAL A 33 27.62 -5.45 -11.85
C VAL A 33 28.59 -4.29 -11.56
N PRO A 34 28.38 -3.48 -10.52
CA PRO A 34 29.29 -2.39 -10.19
C PRO A 34 30.56 -2.92 -9.52
N GLY A 35 31.68 -2.24 -9.70
CA GLY A 35 32.95 -2.65 -9.07
C GLY A 35 32.99 -2.50 -7.55
N PHE A 36 32.10 -1.71 -6.94
CA PHE A 36 32.05 -1.52 -5.48
C PHE A 36 30.64 -1.26 -4.96
N ARG A 37 29.97 -0.21 -5.45
CA ARG A 37 28.60 0.15 -5.03
C ARG A 37 27.87 0.88 -6.14
N ASP A 38 26.57 0.62 -6.24
CA ASP A 38 25.65 1.36 -7.10
C ASP A 38 24.30 1.51 -6.39
N SER A 39 23.42 2.31 -6.95
CA SER A 39 22.05 2.50 -6.47
C SER A 39 21.03 2.24 -7.59
N LEU A 40 19.81 1.92 -7.15
CA LEU A 40 18.67 1.75 -8.01
C LEU A 40 17.48 2.46 -7.38
N SER A 41 16.77 3.26 -8.17
CA SER A 41 15.53 3.90 -7.75
C SER A 41 14.39 3.31 -8.56
N VAL A 42 13.38 2.79 -7.88
CA VAL A 42 12.20 2.18 -8.50
C VAL A 42 10.94 2.85 -8.00
N ARG A 43 9.99 3.04 -8.90
CA ARG A 43 8.68 3.61 -8.60
C ARG A 43 7.69 2.46 -8.47
N ILE A 44 7.11 2.32 -7.27
CA ILE A 44 6.10 1.30 -6.98
C ILE A 44 4.72 1.94 -7.12
N PRO A 45 3.83 1.43 -7.99
CA PRO A 45 2.49 1.98 -8.14
C PRO A 45 1.61 1.58 -6.95
N VAL A 46 1.35 2.54 -6.06
CA VAL A 46 0.46 2.39 -4.89
C VAL A 46 -0.95 2.95 -5.12
N LYS A 47 -1.18 3.38 -6.37
CA LYS A 47 -2.47 3.66 -7.00
C LYS A 47 -3.63 2.83 -6.43
N ASN A 48 -4.43 3.34 -5.50
CA ASN A 48 -5.65 2.67 -5.04
C ASN A 48 -5.43 1.30 -4.40
N ARG A 49 -4.25 1.15 -3.80
CA ARG A 49 -3.74 -0.03 -3.12
C ARG A 49 -3.48 0.39 -1.69
N LEU A 50 -4.57 0.62 -0.96
CA LEU A 50 -4.50 1.08 0.42
C LEU A 50 -4.26 -0.14 1.31
N GLY A 51 -3.38 -0.01 2.30
CA GLY A 51 -3.04 -1.05 3.26
C GLY A 51 -1.53 -1.22 3.45
N ALA A 52 -1.14 -2.32 4.08
CA ALA A 52 0.26 -2.63 4.30
C ALA A 52 0.88 -3.24 3.04
N HIS A 53 1.96 -2.61 2.58
CA HIS A 53 2.81 -3.07 1.49
C HIS A 53 4.09 -3.70 2.02
N THR A 54 4.53 -4.77 1.37
CA THR A 54 5.83 -5.41 1.61
C THR A 54 6.58 -5.53 0.29
N VAL A 55 7.73 -4.88 0.22
CA VAL A 55 8.61 -4.86 -0.96
C VAL A 55 9.81 -5.73 -0.72
N LYS A 56 10.00 -6.70 -1.61
CA LYS A 56 11.16 -7.59 -1.62
C LYS A 56 12.01 -7.33 -2.85
N ALA A 57 13.30 -7.11 -2.65
CA ALA A 57 14.30 -7.09 -3.70
C ALA A 57 15.16 -8.36 -3.61
N VAL A 58 15.36 -9.03 -4.74
CA VAL A 58 16.22 -10.21 -4.87
C VAL A 58 17.27 -9.93 -5.93
N LEU A 59 18.53 -9.87 -5.51
CA LEU A 59 19.69 -9.79 -6.40
C LEU A 59 19.94 -11.16 -7.03
N ASN A 60 20.58 -11.15 -8.20
CA ASN A 60 20.94 -12.36 -8.94
C ASN A 60 19.77 -13.35 -9.08
N SER A 61 18.57 -12.83 -9.34
CA SER A 61 17.31 -13.59 -9.32
C SER A 61 17.22 -14.70 -10.39
N ASP A 62 18.13 -14.70 -11.37
CA ASP A 62 18.29 -15.75 -12.38
C ASP A 62 19.54 -16.62 -12.16
N SER A 63 20.27 -16.41 -11.06
CA SER A 63 21.45 -17.16 -10.62
C SER A 63 22.54 -17.28 -11.70
N ARG A 64 22.72 -16.22 -12.51
CA ARG A 64 23.71 -16.19 -13.60
C ARG A 64 25.09 -15.76 -13.15
N VAL A 65 25.17 -14.95 -12.10
CA VAL A 65 26.43 -14.49 -11.54
C VAL A 65 26.84 -15.48 -10.44
N ASP A 66 28.04 -16.06 -10.53
CA ASP A 66 28.54 -16.96 -9.50
C ASP A 66 29.10 -16.13 -8.33
N GLU A 67 28.54 -16.32 -7.14
CA GLU A 67 28.86 -15.57 -5.93
C GLU A 67 29.37 -16.53 -4.85
N ILE A 68 30.43 -16.14 -4.13
CA ILE A 68 31.06 -16.98 -3.09
C ILE A 68 30.06 -17.26 -1.95
N TYR A 69 29.13 -16.33 -1.72
CA TYR A 69 28.03 -16.44 -0.77
C TYR A 69 26.75 -15.99 -1.46
N SER A 70 25.68 -16.78 -1.35
CA SER A 70 24.40 -16.51 -2.02
C SER A 70 23.25 -16.28 -1.03
N ASN A 71 23.55 -16.22 0.26
CA ASN A 71 22.56 -16.21 1.35
C ASN A 71 22.15 -14.81 1.80
N ASP A 72 22.73 -13.75 1.23
CA ASP A 72 22.50 -12.35 1.57
C ASP A 72 21.99 -11.51 0.38
N ASN A 73 21.45 -12.18 -0.65
CA ASN A 73 20.97 -11.55 -1.89
C ASN A 73 19.54 -10.98 -1.81
N GLU A 74 18.92 -11.00 -0.63
CA GLU A 74 17.56 -10.52 -0.46
C GLU A 74 17.44 -9.46 0.64
N VAL A 75 16.62 -8.47 0.36
CA VAL A 75 16.23 -7.46 1.33
C VAL A 75 14.73 -7.21 1.22
N GLU A 76 14.09 -7.05 2.38
CA GLU A 76 12.67 -6.79 2.49
C GLU A 76 12.42 -5.54 3.33
N THR A 77 11.44 -4.74 2.90
CA THR A 77 10.99 -3.55 3.64
C THR A 77 9.48 -3.42 3.53
N SER A 78 8.85 -2.86 4.57
CA SER A 78 7.40 -2.70 4.62
C SER A 78 7.02 -1.24 4.86
N PHE A 79 5.96 -0.80 4.21
CA PHE A 79 5.39 0.53 4.38
C PHE A 79 3.86 0.48 4.35
N ILE A 80 3.20 1.43 5.01
CA ILE A 80 1.73 1.49 5.06
C ILE A 80 1.25 2.58 4.12
N VAL A 81 0.39 2.22 3.18
CA VAL A 81 -0.38 3.15 2.35
C VAL A 81 -1.73 3.32 3.00
N SER A 82 -1.82 4.20 3.99
CA SER A 82 -3.07 4.37 4.74
C SER A 82 -4.19 4.87 3.82
N SER A 83 -5.32 4.16 3.87
CA SER A 83 -6.62 4.72 3.50
C SER A 83 -7.08 5.59 4.65
N SER A 84 -7.52 6.80 4.38
CA SER A 84 -8.31 7.58 5.34
C SER A 84 -9.80 7.18 5.35
N ALA A 85 -10.20 6.02 4.79
CA ALA A 85 -11.61 5.63 4.64
C ALA A 85 -12.02 4.37 5.43
N SER A 86 -12.95 4.53 6.37
CA SER A 86 -13.70 3.46 7.06
C SER A 86 -14.72 2.81 6.11
N ARG A 87 -14.73 1.47 5.98
CA ARG A 87 -15.68 0.78 5.10
C ARG A 87 -16.44 -0.32 5.86
N ASP A 88 -17.72 -0.08 6.14
CA ASP A 88 -18.60 -1.06 6.77
C ASP A 88 -18.97 -2.19 5.78
N TYR A 89 -18.74 -3.45 6.16
CA TYR A 89 -19.16 -4.63 5.41
C TYR A 89 -20.62 -4.97 5.71
N LEU A 90 -21.52 -4.30 5.01
CA LEU A 90 -22.95 -4.51 5.15
C LEU A 90 -23.40 -5.64 4.20
N ARG A 91 -23.51 -6.87 4.74
CA ARG A 91 -23.75 -8.12 3.98
C ARG A 91 -24.99 -8.09 3.09
N TYR A 92 -25.97 -7.26 3.41
CA TYR A 92 -27.10 -6.94 2.54
C TYR A 92 -27.11 -5.43 2.34
N SER A 93 -26.41 -4.94 1.31
CA SER A 93 -26.28 -3.50 1.03
C SER A 93 -27.62 -2.80 0.83
N PHE A 94 -28.63 -3.53 0.34
CA PHE A 94 -30.01 -3.04 0.20
C PHE A 94 -30.71 -2.86 1.56
N GLU A 95 -30.60 -3.85 2.44
CA GLU A 95 -31.31 -3.88 3.73
C GLU A 95 -30.57 -3.09 4.82
N ASN A 96 -29.25 -2.98 4.68
CA ASN A 96 -28.35 -2.29 5.59
C ASN A 96 -27.86 -0.95 5.03
N SER A 97 -28.54 -0.40 4.03
CA SER A 97 -28.23 0.92 3.51
C SER A 97 -28.30 1.93 4.66
N VAL A 98 -27.15 2.53 5.00
CA VAL A 98 -27.09 3.64 5.94
C VAL A 98 -27.65 4.86 5.21
N LYS A 99 -28.93 5.18 5.44
CA LYS A 99 -29.63 6.23 4.69
C LYS A 99 -29.33 7.63 5.21
N ASP A 100 -29.40 7.82 6.52
CA ASP A 100 -29.41 9.18 7.09
C ASP A 100 -28.24 9.47 8.02
N PHE A 101 -27.75 8.47 8.76
CA PHE A 101 -26.71 8.67 9.77
C PHE A 101 -25.80 7.46 9.97
N LEU A 102 -24.48 7.71 10.05
CA LEU A 102 -23.47 6.78 10.55
C LEU A 102 -23.19 7.09 12.02
N TYR A 103 -23.20 6.07 12.88
CA TYR A 103 -22.88 6.21 14.29
C TYR A 103 -21.50 5.63 14.56
N PHE A 104 -20.59 6.45 15.06
CA PHE A 104 -19.26 6.04 15.45
C PHE A 104 -19.17 6.01 16.98
N ILE A 105 -18.87 4.85 17.56
CA ILE A 105 -18.65 4.73 19.01
C ILE A 105 -17.35 5.45 19.34
N ASN A 106 -17.33 6.32 20.36
CA ASN A 106 -16.12 7.05 20.77
C ASN A 106 -15.40 6.21 21.84
N PRO A 107 -14.36 5.43 21.49
CA PRO A 107 -13.80 4.45 22.41
C PRO A 107 -12.90 5.08 23.48
N GLN A 108 -12.60 6.38 23.38
CA GLN A 108 -11.68 7.09 24.27
C GLN A 108 -12.43 8.11 25.12
N LEU A 109 -12.28 7.99 26.45
CA LEU A 109 -12.80 8.96 27.42
C LEU A 109 -12.10 10.34 27.33
N LYS A 110 -10.91 10.38 26.73
CA LYS A 110 -10.11 11.58 26.46
C LYS A 110 -9.47 11.43 25.09
N PRO A 111 -10.15 11.79 23.99
CA PRO A 111 -9.58 11.66 22.67
C PRO A 111 -8.41 12.64 22.53
N GLN A 112 -7.35 12.23 21.83
CA GLN A 112 -6.21 13.11 21.53
C GLN A 112 -6.56 14.19 20.50
N THR A 113 -7.67 14.00 19.77
CA THR A 113 -8.24 14.93 18.80
C THR A 113 -9.69 15.24 19.16
N GLU A 114 -10.22 16.37 18.73
CA GLU A 114 -11.58 16.82 19.10
C GLU A 114 -12.67 16.36 18.11
N SER A 115 -12.28 15.78 16.97
CA SER A 115 -13.21 15.36 15.91
C SER A 115 -12.76 14.10 15.18
N LEU A 116 -13.75 13.47 14.54
CA LEU A 116 -13.61 12.36 13.62
C LEU A 116 -13.89 12.86 12.20
N THR A 117 -13.06 12.43 11.25
CA THR A 117 -13.29 12.63 9.81
C THR A 117 -13.56 11.30 9.14
N VAL A 118 -14.62 11.24 8.32
CA VAL A 118 -15.04 10.05 7.59
C VAL A 118 -15.11 10.37 6.10
N GLN A 119 -14.53 9.48 5.28
CA GLN A 119 -14.55 9.57 3.82
C GLN A 119 -15.37 8.41 3.24
N ILE A 120 -16.27 8.72 2.29
CA ILE A 120 -17.22 7.77 1.71
C ILE A 120 -17.17 7.85 0.20
N SER A 121 -16.89 6.75 -0.49
CA SER A 121 -16.80 6.67 -1.96
C SER A 121 -17.57 5.46 -2.51
N ASP A 122 -17.99 5.56 -3.77
CA ASP A 122 -18.62 4.47 -4.52
C ASP A 122 -17.62 3.46 -5.13
N ASN A 123 -16.31 3.71 -5.04
CA ASN A 123 -15.29 2.83 -5.60
C ASN A 123 -14.20 2.42 -4.59
N LEU A 124 -13.70 1.20 -4.81
CA LEU A 124 -12.69 0.49 -4.00
C LEU A 124 -11.35 1.21 -3.87
N LEU A 125 -11.16 2.19 -4.74
CA LEU A 125 -9.97 2.97 -4.92
C LEU A 125 -10.05 4.30 -4.15
N MET A 126 -11.21 4.58 -3.53
CA MET A 126 -11.56 5.82 -2.84
C MET A 126 -11.51 7.07 -3.74
N ASN A 127 -11.68 6.91 -5.05
CA ASN A 127 -11.76 8.06 -5.97
C ASN A 127 -13.09 8.79 -5.77
N GLY A 128 -13.11 10.12 -5.70
CA GLY A 128 -14.37 10.88 -5.57
C GLY A 128 -15.11 10.66 -4.25
N ALA A 129 -14.39 10.39 -3.16
CA ALA A 129 -14.99 10.27 -1.84
C ALA A 129 -15.61 11.59 -1.35
N THR A 130 -16.76 11.54 -0.69
CA THR A 130 -17.34 12.63 0.09
C THR A 130 -16.79 12.58 1.51
N GLU A 131 -16.30 13.71 2.02
CA GLU A 131 -15.72 13.82 3.36
C GLU A 131 -16.68 14.52 4.32
N ILE A 132 -16.80 13.97 5.53
CA ILE A 132 -17.67 14.48 6.59
C ILE A 132 -16.88 14.49 7.89
N THR A 133 -16.76 15.67 8.52
CA THR A 133 -16.14 15.83 9.83
C THR A 133 -17.21 16.05 10.88
N ALA A 134 -17.16 15.27 11.96
CA ALA A 134 -18.07 15.38 13.10
C ALA A 134 -17.28 15.51 14.41
N PRO A 135 -17.64 16.46 15.30
CA PRO A 135 -17.00 16.57 16.60
C PRO A 135 -17.30 15.33 17.46
N PHE A 136 -16.34 14.91 18.28
CA PHE A 136 -16.55 13.79 19.19
C PHE A 136 -17.59 14.14 20.26
N ASP A 137 -18.59 13.28 20.44
CA ASP A 137 -19.51 13.31 21.58
C ASP A 137 -18.99 12.46 22.78
N SER A 138 -19.71 12.45 23.89
CA SER A 138 -19.37 11.74 25.12
C SER A 138 -19.38 10.22 24.99
N PHE A 139 -20.24 9.66 24.13
CA PHE A 139 -20.40 8.20 23.99
C PHE A 139 -20.31 7.70 22.55
N TYR A 140 -20.97 8.38 21.63
CA TYR A 140 -20.91 8.08 20.20
C TYR A 140 -21.09 9.35 19.38
N THR A 141 -20.36 9.46 18.29
CA THR A 141 -20.47 10.53 17.31
C THR A 141 -21.49 10.17 16.24
N LYS A 142 -22.46 11.05 16.02
CA LYS A 142 -23.47 10.88 14.96
C LYS A 142 -23.07 11.70 13.73
N ILE A 143 -22.87 11.02 12.61
CA ILE A 143 -22.44 11.61 11.33
C ILE A 143 -23.65 11.58 10.38
N SER A 144 -24.08 12.72 9.84
CA SER A 144 -25.21 12.74 8.89
C SER A 144 -24.78 12.48 7.46
N LEU A 145 -25.49 11.59 6.77
CA LEU A 145 -25.26 11.18 5.38
C LEU A 145 -26.26 11.80 4.39
N THR A 146 -27.14 12.70 4.87
CA THR A 146 -28.27 13.27 4.10
C THR A 146 -27.88 14.11 2.88
N SER A 147 -26.61 14.51 2.78
CA SER A 147 -26.07 15.22 1.61
C SER A 147 -25.52 14.30 0.51
N LEU A 148 -25.55 12.97 0.69
CA LEU A 148 -25.16 12.02 -0.35
C LEU A 148 -26.30 11.90 -1.38
N GLN A 149 -26.13 12.50 -2.56
CA GLN A 149 -27.11 12.35 -3.63
C GLN A 149 -27.10 10.91 -4.16
N GLN A 150 -28.27 10.29 -4.26
CA GLN A 150 -28.44 9.03 -5.01
C GLN A 150 -28.18 9.31 -6.49
N ASN A 151 -27.23 8.59 -7.08
CA ASN A 151 -27.18 8.37 -8.52
C ASN A 151 -27.94 7.09 -8.86
#